data_AF-A0A6H1ZWY3-F1
#
_entry.id   AF-A0A6H1ZWY3-F1
#
_cell.length_a   1.000
_cell.length_b   1.000
_cell.length_c   1.000
_cell.angle_alpha   90.00
_cell.angle_beta   90.00
_cell.angle_gamma   90.00
#
_symmetry.space_group_name_H-M   'P 1'
#
loop_
_entity.id
_entity.type
_entity.pdbx_description
1 polymer ?
#
loop_
_entity_poly.entity_id
_entity_poly.type
_entity_poly.pdbx_seq_one_letter_code
_entity_poly.pdbx_strand_id
1 'polypeptide(L)'
;MTYRTEIDVGTGRVIQVEQKVYGGGPGVTIALDLGSPVPDGFIECGLPLNRGDIWDGLRWTADPVDVQAALTIALNSHLDSVAGQCRYDSRFTCALRAGFPGPFQAEGMAFAKFMDDCNMVGYTIMQQVKAGLRPVPTEAELIAEMPMIEWPLSPIPEGAA
;
A
#
# COMPACT_ATOMS: atom_id res chain seq x y z
N MET A 1 -5.32 -5.48 -29.76
CA MET A 1 -4.94 -4.59 -28.65
C MET A 1 -3.48 -4.18 -28.82
N THR A 2 -3.17 -2.89 -28.94
CA THR A 2 -1.78 -2.42 -29.06
C THR A 2 -1.53 -1.42 -27.96
N TYR A 3 -0.64 -1.80 -27.05
CA TYR A 3 -0.21 -0.96 -25.96
C TYR A 3 1.09 -0.29 -26.40
N ARG A 4 1.18 1.02 -26.25
CA ARG A 4 2.45 1.73 -26.42
C ARG A 4 2.94 2.09 -25.03
N THR A 5 4.08 1.55 -24.64
CA THR A 5 4.77 1.92 -23.40
C THR A 5 6.08 2.58 -23.78
N GLU A 6 6.30 3.81 -23.32
CA GLU A 6 7.57 4.50 -23.46
C GLU A 6 8.37 4.31 -22.17
N ILE A 7 9.64 3.94 -22.33
CA ILE A 7 10.55 3.60 -21.25
C ILE A 7 11.83 4.45 -21.39
N ASP A 8 12.31 4.97 -20.29
CA ASP A 8 13.61 5.63 -20.22
C ASP A 8 14.70 4.55 -20.23
N VAL A 9 15.43 4.46 -21.35
CA VAL A 9 16.51 3.49 -21.58
C VAL A 9 17.66 3.65 -20.58
N GLY A 10 17.89 4.86 -20.04
CA GLY A 10 18.95 5.11 -19.07
C GLY A 10 18.62 4.65 -17.66
N THR A 11 17.33 4.56 -17.31
CA THR A 11 16.87 4.24 -15.94
C THR A 11 16.04 2.96 -15.86
N GLY A 12 15.62 2.38 -16.98
CA GLY A 12 14.74 1.21 -17.03
C GLY A 12 13.32 1.51 -16.50
N ARG A 13 12.94 2.79 -16.42
CA ARG A 13 11.66 3.24 -15.84
C ARG A 13 10.60 3.47 -16.91
N VAL A 14 9.37 3.09 -16.63
CA VAL A 14 8.21 3.43 -17.45
C VAL A 14 7.89 4.92 -17.30
N ILE A 15 8.02 5.68 -18.39
CA ILE A 15 7.75 7.13 -18.40
C ILE A 15 6.33 7.46 -18.86
N GLN A 16 5.76 6.64 -19.76
CA GLN A 16 4.40 6.80 -20.26
C GLN A 16 3.81 5.45 -20.68
N VAL A 17 2.52 5.24 -20.38
CA VAL A 17 1.74 4.08 -20.83
C VAL A 17 0.53 4.60 -21.57
N GLU A 18 0.42 4.29 -22.87
CA GLU A 18 -0.74 4.61 -23.69
C GLU A 18 -1.49 3.32 -24.05
N GLN A 19 -2.65 3.11 -23.43
CA GLN A 19 -3.55 2.00 -23.75
C GLN A 19 -4.44 2.37 -24.92
N LYS A 20 -4.24 1.72 -26.09
CA LYS A 20 -5.19 1.79 -27.20
C LYS A 20 -5.98 0.49 -27.30
N VAL A 21 -7.21 0.51 -26.77
CA VAL A 21 -8.12 -0.64 -26.80
C VAL A 21 -8.77 -0.72 -28.18
N TYR A 22 -8.19 -1.55 -29.06
CA TYR A 22 -8.93 -2.17 -30.16
C TYR A 22 -9.10 -3.65 -29.82
N GLY A 23 -10.37 -4.09 -29.83
CA GLY A 23 -10.84 -5.33 -29.22
C GLY A 23 -10.05 -6.59 -29.56
N GLY A 24 -10.11 -7.54 -28.62
CA GLY A 24 -9.71 -8.95 -28.78
C GLY A 24 -8.41 -9.35 -28.06
N GLY A 25 -8.54 -10.11 -26.97
CA GLY A 25 -7.52 -11.02 -26.41
C GLY A 25 -6.62 -10.46 -25.29
N PRO A 26 -6.35 -11.24 -24.21
CA PRO A 26 -5.43 -10.85 -23.15
C PRO A 26 -3.97 -11.17 -23.54
N GLY A 27 -3.09 -10.18 -23.39
CA GLY A 27 -1.65 -10.33 -23.56
C GLY A 27 -1.02 -9.02 -24.05
N VAL A 28 -0.25 -8.35 -23.17
CA VAL A 28 0.52 -7.16 -23.54
C VAL A 28 1.95 -7.57 -23.80
N THR A 29 2.30 -7.74 -25.08
CA THR A 29 3.70 -7.92 -25.49
C THR A 29 4.32 -6.53 -25.69
N ILE A 30 5.32 -6.18 -24.88
CA ILE A 30 6.01 -4.88 -24.98
C ILE A 30 7.37 -5.11 -25.66
N ALA A 31 7.64 -4.37 -26.74
CA ALA A 31 8.95 -4.33 -27.37
C ALA A 31 9.81 -3.28 -26.64
N LEU A 32 10.96 -3.72 -26.12
CA LEU A 32 11.95 -2.87 -25.48
C LEU A 32 13.19 -2.81 -26.37
N ASP A 33 13.53 -1.63 -26.91
CA ASP A 33 14.84 -1.36 -27.52
C ASP A 33 15.73 -0.68 -26.47
N LEU A 34 16.37 -1.51 -25.63
CA LEU A 34 17.38 -1.08 -24.68
C LEU A 34 18.74 -1.19 -25.38
N GLY A 35 19.20 -0.10 -25.98
CA GLY A 35 20.43 0.04 -26.78
C GLY A 35 21.51 -1.07 -26.67
N SER A 36 21.48 -2.00 -27.64
CA SER A 36 22.50 -2.97 -28.14
C SER A 36 23.05 -4.10 -27.23
N PRO A 37 23.31 -5.30 -27.79
CA PRO A 37 22.54 -6.02 -28.80
C PRO A 37 21.33 -6.66 -28.09
N VAL A 38 20.14 -6.41 -28.61
CA VAL A 38 18.91 -7.02 -28.10
C VAL A 38 19.11 -8.55 -28.13
N PRO A 39 18.93 -9.28 -27.01
CA PRO A 39 18.64 -10.70 -27.13
C PRO A 39 17.39 -10.80 -28.01
N ASP A 40 17.43 -11.58 -29.09
CA ASP A 40 16.25 -11.82 -29.90
C ASP A 40 15.08 -12.26 -29.00
N GLY A 41 14.06 -11.41 -28.82
CA GLY A 41 12.92 -11.77 -28.00
C GLY A 41 12.06 -10.60 -27.53
N PHE A 42 10.76 -10.86 -27.44
CA PHE A 42 9.82 -10.04 -26.70
C PHE A 42 9.84 -10.45 -25.23
N ILE A 43 9.76 -9.49 -24.31
CA ILE A 43 9.55 -9.79 -22.89
C ILE A 43 8.06 -9.68 -22.63
N GLU A 44 7.40 -10.81 -22.35
CA GLU A 44 6.02 -10.79 -21.90
C GLU A 44 5.93 -10.11 -20.54
N CYS A 45 5.16 -9.02 -20.49
CA CYS A 45 4.78 -8.44 -19.22
C CYS A 45 3.50 -9.13 -18.77
N GLY A 46 3.61 -10.02 -17.78
CA GLY A 46 2.46 -10.73 -17.20
C GLY A 46 1.47 -9.84 -16.43
N LEU A 47 1.70 -8.52 -16.38
CA LEU A 47 0.91 -7.52 -15.66
C LEU A 47 0.71 -6.26 -16.53
N PRO A 48 -0.34 -5.45 -16.29
CA PRO A 48 -0.36 -4.09 -16.80
C PRO A 48 0.78 -3.29 -16.13
N LEU A 49 1.67 -2.69 -16.93
CA LEU A 49 2.66 -1.76 -16.42
C LEU A 49 2.02 -0.44 -16.04
N ASN A 50 2.43 0.12 -14.91
CA ASN A 50 2.12 1.47 -14.49
C ASN A 50 3.30 2.40 -14.76
N ARG A 51 3.01 3.70 -14.81
CA ARG A 51 4.06 4.71 -14.85
C ARG A 51 4.90 4.61 -13.58
N GLY A 52 6.22 4.57 -13.71
CA GLY A 52 7.15 4.43 -12.58
C GLY A 52 7.66 3.01 -12.34
N ASP A 53 7.01 1.99 -12.91
CA ASP A 53 7.49 0.60 -12.83
C ASP A 53 8.90 0.48 -13.40
N ILE A 54 9.68 -0.41 -12.79
CA ILE A 54 11.13 -0.52 -13.01
C ILE A 54 11.45 -1.92 -13.52
N TRP A 55 12.25 -1.99 -14.59
CA TRP A 55 12.88 -3.22 -15.03
C TRP A 55 14.11 -3.52 -14.17
N ASP A 56 14.14 -4.68 -13.50
CA ASP A 56 15.25 -5.08 -12.62
C ASP A 56 16.35 -5.90 -13.33
N GLY A 57 16.22 -6.12 -14.66
CA GLY A 57 17.10 -6.98 -15.44
C GLY A 57 16.51 -8.37 -15.74
N LEU A 58 15.49 -8.80 -14.98
CA LEU A 58 14.85 -10.12 -15.10
C LEU A 58 13.31 -10.02 -15.21
N ARG A 59 12.71 -9.04 -14.54
CA ARG A 59 11.26 -8.83 -14.50
C ARG A 59 10.93 -7.35 -14.25
N TRP A 60 9.67 -7.02 -14.52
CA TRP A 60 9.10 -5.74 -14.09
C TRP A 60 8.76 -5.77 -12.61
N THR A 61 9.06 -4.67 -11.93
CA THR A 61 8.76 -4.45 -10.52
C THR A 61 7.96 -3.16 -10.38
N ALA A 62 6.96 -3.16 -9.50
CA ALA A 62 6.11 -1.99 -9.26
C ALA A 62 6.93 -0.82 -8.71
N ASP A 63 6.53 0.42 -9.04
CA ASP A 63 7.15 1.63 -8.44
C ASP A 63 7.09 1.52 -6.90
N PRO A 64 8.23 1.58 -6.19
CA PRO A 64 8.25 1.59 -4.73
C PRO A 64 7.39 2.68 -4.08
N VAL A 65 7.17 3.81 -4.78
CA VAL A 65 6.28 4.89 -4.30
C VAL A 65 4.82 4.44 -4.33
N ASP A 66 4.38 3.81 -5.41
CA ASP A 66 3.00 3.33 -5.55
C ASP A 66 2.70 2.20 -4.57
N VAL A 67 3.67 1.30 -4.37
CA VAL A 67 3.59 0.24 -3.35
C VAL A 67 3.44 0.82 -1.94
N GLN A 68 4.26 1.82 -1.59
CA GLN A 68 4.18 2.47 -0.29
C GLN A 68 2.83 3.17 -0.10
N ALA A 69 2.31 3.83 -1.13
CA ALA A 69 1.01 4.50 -1.09
C ALA A 69 -0.14 3.50 -0.88
N ALA A 70 -0.15 2.39 -1.62
CA ALA A 70 -1.16 1.33 -1.47
C ALA A 70 -1.16 0.74 -0.05
N LEU A 71 0.02 0.39 0.48
CA LEU A 71 0.15 -0.14 1.84
C LEU A 71 -0.24 0.89 2.93
N THR A 72 0.04 2.17 2.69
CA THR A 72 -0.39 3.25 3.58
C THR A 72 -1.92 3.39 3.60
N ILE A 73 -2.58 3.25 2.44
CA ILE A 73 -4.05 3.25 2.35
C ILE A 73 -4.63 2.04 3.09
N ALA A 74 -4.03 0.85 2.93
CA ALA A 74 -4.46 -0.36 3.63
C ALA A 74 -4.36 -0.18 5.15
N LEU A 75 -3.22 0.34 5.66
CA LEU A 75 -3.03 0.62 7.08
C LEU A 75 -4.05 1.64 7.61
N ASN A 76 -4.27 2.75 6.90
CA ASN A 76 -5.27 3.75 7.30
C ASN A 76 -6.69 3.17 7.35
N SER A 77 -7.05 2.35 6.36
CA SER A 77 -8.36 1.68 6.31
C SER A 77 -8.54 0.70 7.47
N HIS A 78 -7.47 -0.01 7.86
CA HIS A 78 -7.48 -0.86 9.04
C HIS A 78 -7.69 -0.05 10.32
N LEU A 79 -6.97 1.06 10.51
CA LEU A 79 -7.14 1.95 11.66
C LEU A 79 -8.57 2.52 11.75
N ASP A 80 -9.14 2.95 10.61
CA ASP A 80 -10.51 3.43 10.55
C ASP A 80 -11.52 2.32 10.89
N SER A 81 -11.28 1.09 10.43
CA SER A 81 -12.11 -0.08 10.78
C SER A 81 -12.05 -0.42 12.27
N VAL A 82 -10.86 -0.35 12.89
CA VAL A 82 -10.69 -0.57 14.33
C VAL A 82 -11.41 0.50 15.13
N ALA A 83 -11.25 1.78 14.77
CA ALA A 83 -11.99 2.89 15.37
C ALA A 83 -13.52 2.70 15.28
N GLY A 84 -14.01 2.16 14.15
CA GLY A 84 -15.41 1.82 13.94
C GLY A 84 -15.99 0.80 14.93
N GLN A 85 -15.15 -0.04 15.55
CA GLN A 85 -15.59 -0.98 16.61
C GLN A 85 -16.17 -0.25 17.82
N CYS A 86 -15.69 0.97 18.09
CA CYS A 86 -16.19 1.88 19.12
C CYS A 86 -17.07 3.01 18.54
N ARG A 87 -17.65 2.81 17.35
CA ARG A 87 -18.60 3.73 16.68
C ARG A 87 -18.02 5.09 16.29
N TYR A 88 -16.70 5.18 16.15
CA TYR A 88 -16.06 6.35 15.56
C TYR A 88 -16.11 6.25 14.03
N ASP A 89 -16.29 7.39 13.36
CA ASP A 89 -16.32 7.51 11.90
C ASP A 89 -14.94 7.38 11.25
N SER A 90 -13.89 7.72 11.99
CA SER A 90 -12.50 7.63 11.51
C SER A 90 -11.50 7.50 12.66
N ARG A 91 -10.27 7.11 12.32
CA ARG A 91 -9.13 7.13 13.25
C ARG A 91 -8.91 8.52 13.86
N PHE A 92 -9.21 9.57 13.11
CA PHE A 92 -9.03 10.95 13.58
C PHE A 92 -10.00 11.30 14.70
N THR A 93 -11.27 10.96 14.57
CA THR A 93 -12.26 11.29 15.60
C THR A 93 -12.09 10.45 16.86
N CYS A 94 -11.60 9.21 16.73
CA CYS A 94 -11.22 8.39 17.88
C CYS A 94 -9.99 8.96 18.60
N ALA A 95 -8.89 9.17 17.88
CA ALA A 95 -7.64 9.69 18.46
C ALA A 95 -7.82 11.11 19.07
N LEU A 96 -8.66 11.95 18.47
CA LEU A 96 -9.00 13.27 18.99
C LEU A 96 -9.50 13.21 20.44
N ARG A 97 -10.23 12.15 20.83
CA ARG A 97 -10.78 12.00 22.19
C ARG A 97 -9.70 11.90 23.27
N ALA A 98 -8.47 11.49 22.92
CA ALA A 98 -7.36 11.47 23.88
C ALA A 98 -7.08 12.86 24.48
N GLY A 99 -7.28 13.93 23.70
CA GLY A 99 -6.96 15.30 24.06
C GLY A 99 -8.01 16.02 24.91
N PHE A 100 -9.18 15.42 25.14
CA PHE A 100 -10.28 16.07 25.85
C PHE A 100 -10.71 15.25 27.07
N PRO A 101 -10.74 15.84 28.28
CA PRO A 101 -11.33 15.20 29.45
C PRO A 101 -12.80 14.85 29.20
N GLY A 102 -13.18 13.62 29.49
CA GLY A 102 -14.55 13.14 29.30
C GLY A 102 -14.68 11.62 29.33
N PRO A 103 -15.90 11.10 29.21
CA PRO A 103 -16.17 9.65 29.30
C PRO A 103 -15.43 8.83 28.23
N PHE A 104 -15.18 9.42 27.06
CA PHE A 104 -14.51 8.77 25.92
C PHE A 104 -12.99 8.95 25.89
N GLN A 105 -12.40 9.63 26.88
CA GLN A 105 -10.97 9.93 26.86
C GLN A 105 -10.11 8.67 26.92
N ALA A 106 -10.50 7.70 27.77
CA ALA A 106 -9.77 6.45 27.93
C ALA A 106 -9.70 5.66 26.62
N GLU A 107 -10.81 5.59 25.86
CA GLU A 107 -10.83 4.96 24.53
C GLU A 107 -9.90 5.69 23.57
N GLY A 108 -9.96 7.02 23.52
CA GLY A 108 -9.09 7.82 22.66
C GLY A 108 -7.61 7.65 22.97
N MET A 109 -7.23 7.57 24.24
CA MET A 109 -5.85 7.30 24.67
C MET A 109 -5.39 5.90 24.26
N ALA A 110 -6.22 4.87 24.45
CA ALA A 110 -5.91 3.51 24.04
C ALA A 110 -5.72 3.42 22.51
N PHE A 111 -6.60 4.05 21.75
CA PHE A 111 -6.51 4.09 20.29
C PHE A 111 -5.30 4.89 19.79
N ALA A 112 -5.02 6.05 20.38
CA ALA A 112 -3.86 6.86 20.00
C ALA A 112 -2.55 6.07 20.19
N LYS A 113 -2.40 5.38 21.33
CA LYS A 113 -1.25 4.50 21.57
C LYS A 113 -1.18 3.37 20.54
N PHE A 114 -2.30 2.68 20.31
CA PHE A 114 -2.37 1.58 19.33
C PHE A 114 -1.98 2.04 17.92
N MET A 115 -2.46 3.21 17.50
CA MET A 115 -2.14 3.79 16.20
C MET A 115 -0.64 4.13 16.09
N ASP A 116 -0.03 4.67 17.13
CA ASP A 116 1.41 4.92 17.15
C ASP A 116 2.21 3.61 17.08
N ASP A 117 1.79 2.58 17.81
CA ASP A 117 2.42 1.25 17.75
C ASP A 117 2.34 0.67 16.31
N CYS A 118 1.18 0.78 15.65
CA CYS A 118 1.00 0.35 14.25
C CYS A 118 1.91 1.12 13.29
N ASN A 119 1.98 2.45 13.42
CA ASN A 119 2.85 3.28 12.59
C ASN A 119 4.33 2.90 12.77
N MET A 120 4.75 2.63 14.01
CA MET A 120 6.12 2.18 14.30
C MET A 120 6.44 0.84 13.65
N VAL A 121 5.50 -0.11 13.65
CA VAL A 121 5.64 -1.37 12.90
C VAL A 121 5.78 -1.08 11.40
N GLY A 122 4.89 -0.27 10.82
CA GLY A 122 4.94 0.10 9.40
C GLY A 122 6.27 0.75 8.99
N TYR A 123 6.81 1.67 9.80
CA TYR A 123 8.11 2.27 9.54
C TYR A 123 9.26 1.28 9.64
N THR A 124 9.21 0.35 10.59
CA THR A 124 10.22 -0.71 10.75
C THR A 124 10.24 -1.62 9.53
N ILE A 125 9.07 -2.06 9.06
CA ILE A 125 8.93 -2.89 7.85
C ILE A 125 9.48 -2.14 6.64
N MET A 126 9.09 -0.88 6.46
CA MET A 126 9.56 -0.05 5.34
C MET A 126 11.08 0.08 5.35
N GLN A 127 11.70 0.25 6.53
CA GLN A 127 13.16 0.30 6.66
C GLN A 127 13.81 -1.01 6.22
N GLN A 128 13.29 -2.15 6.69
CA GLN A 128 13.82 -3.48 6.36
C GLN A 128 13.69 -3.79 4.86
N VAL A 129 12.57 -3.42 4.24
CA VAL A 129 12.34 -3.54 2.79
C VAL A 129 13.36 -2.69 2.02
N LYS A 130 13.52 -1.41 2.38
CA LYS A 130 14.49 -0.51 1.74
C LYS A 130 15.94 -0.97 1.91
N ALA A 131 16.24 -1.68 3.01
CA ALA A 131 17.54 -2.29 3.26
C ALA A 131 17.74 -3.65 2.58
N GLY A 132 16.72 -4.18 1.87
CA GLY A 132 16.77 -5.50 1.22
C GLY A 132 16.78 -6.68 2.20
N LEU A 133 16.41 -6.46 3.47
CA LEU A 133 16.41 -7.49 4.51
C LEU A 133 15.15 -8.36 4.47
N ARG A 134 14.09 -7.89 3.81
CA ARG A 134 12.84 -8.63 3.60
C ARG A 134 12.15 -8.20 2.30
N PRO A 135 11.30 -9.06 1.71
CA PRO A 135 10.43 -8.65 0.61
C PRO A 135 9.35 -7.65 1.08
N VAL A 136 8.81 -6.90 0.13
CA VAL A 136 7.61 -6.06 0.32
C VAL A 136 6.45 -6.96 0.74
N PRO A 137 5.75 -6.69 1.86
CA PRO A 137 4.58 -7.46 2.24
C PRO A 137 3.37 -7.12 1.36
N THR A 138 2.46 -8.07 1.24
CA THR A 138 1.09 -7.81 0.78
C THR A 138 0.30 -7.01 1.83
N GLU A 139 -0.84 -6.45 1.45
CA GLU A 139 -1.74 -5.76 2.38
C GLU A 139 -2.17 -6.67 3.55
N ALA A 140 -2.53 -7.92 3.26
CA ALA A 140 -2.96 -8.88 4.29
C ALA A 140 -1.83 -9.22 5.27
N GLU A 141 -0.60 -9.41 4.78
CA GLU A 141 0.57 -9.66 5.63
C GLU A 141 0.89 -8.44 6.49
N LEU A 142 0.84 -7.23 5.92
CA LEU A 142 1.05 -5.99 6.68
C LEU A 142 0.05 -5.87 7.83
N ILE A 143 -1.24 -6.09 7.58
CA ILE A 143 -2.27 -5.99 8.62
C ILE A 143 -2.13 -7.10 9.67
N ALA A 144 -1.69 -8.31 9.28
CA ALA A 144 -1.45 -9.39 10.23
C ALA A 144 -0.27 -9.13 11.19
N GLU A 145 0.68 -8.27 10.81
CA GLU A 145 1.79 -7.84 11.68
C GLU A 145 1.40 -6.72 12.66
N MET A 146 0.22 -6.11 12.50
CA MET A 146 -0.24 -5.04 13.40
C MET A 146 -0.58 -5.60 14.78
N PRO A 147 -0.31 -4.85 15.87
CA PRO A 147 -0.74 -5.23 17.20
C PRO A 147 -2.27 -5.36 17.27
N MET A 148 -2.78 -6.01 18.31
CA MET A 148 -4.21 -5.94 18.63
C MET A 148 -4.45 -4.83 19.64
N ILE A 149 -5.50 -4.05 19.45
CA ILE A 149 -5.90 -3.03 20.42
C ILE A 149 -6.55 -3.66 21.66
N GLU A 150 -6.20 -3.13 22.83
CA GLU A 150 -6.89 -3.42 24.09
C GLU A 150 -7.83 -2.24 24.43
N TRP A 151 -9.11 -2.40 24.12
CA TRP A 151 -10.11 -1.37 24.42
C TRP A 151 -10.44 -1.33 25.92
N PRO A 152 -10.58 -0.15 26.53
CA PRO A 152 -11.13 -0.03 27.87
C PRO A 152 -12.64 -0.32 27.84
N LEU A 153 -13.25 -0.47 29.02
CA LEU A 153 -14.71 -0.60 29.13
C LEU A 153 -15.38 0.61 28.49
N SER A 154 -16.32 0.36 27.57
CA SER A 154 -17.03 1.43 26.89
C SER A 154 -17.85 2.23 27.90
N PRO A 155 -17.82 3.58 27.84
CA PRO A 155 -18.66 4.41 28.70
C PRO A 155 -20.13 4.43 28.25
N ILE A 156 -20.44 3.82 27.11
CA ILE A 156 -21.79 3.71 26.58
C ILE A 156 -22.52 2.58 27.34
N PRO A 157 -23.67 2.85 27.98
CA PRO A 157 -24.45 1.82 28.65
C PRO A 157 -24.89 0.71 27.68
N GLU A 158 -24.90 -0.53 28.16
CA GLU A 158 -25.42 -1.67 27.39
C GLU A 158 -26.85 -1.40 26.91
N GLY A 159 -27.11 -1.64 25.62
CA GLY A 159 -28.43 -1.44 25.01
C GLY A 159 -28.76 -0.02 24.55
N ALA A 160 -27.88 0.97 24.77
CA ALA A 160 -28.04 2.33 24.22
C ALA A 160 -27.63 2.44 22.73
N ALA A 161 -27.64 1.30 22.04
CA ALA A 161 -26.85 1.00 20.85
C ALA A 161 -27.69 0.82 19.60
#